data_AF-A0A7S2VSJ8-F1
#
_entry.id   AF-A0A7S2VSJ8-F1
#
_cell.length_a   1.000
_cell.length_b   1.000
_cell.length_c   1.000
_cell.angle_alpha   90.00
_cell.angle_beta   90.00
_cell.angle_gamma   90.00
#
_symmetry.space_group_name_H-M   'P 1'
#
loop_
_entity.id
_entity.type
_entity.pdbx_description
1 polymer ?
#
loop_
_entity_poly.entity_id
_entity_poly.type
_entity_poly.pdbx_seq_one_letter_code
_entity_poly.pdbx_strand_id
1 'polypeptide(L)'
;SNFEQHRRAMGEDVLCPRAEIEVKHVLEVYNPVAVQAYRNELALMRHRRRDGCTPVPGLDQALHVRTDLGGPQLNEVLLFHGTSWAASTGILHEGFDPRLHGLHAGAAFGGGSYFTPVASKADFYTRQMGESAAPANQNDPRTRVVLVGRVALGEVHQAAQYSQSLRRPPADASGRPLDSVMGLPSSSG
;
A
#
# COMPACT_ATOMS: atom_id res chain seq x y z
N SER A 1 -3.37 -5.42 21.58
CA SER A 1 -4.24 -5.32 20.38
C SER A 1 -5.32 -6.37 20.49
N ASN A 2 -6.58 -6.02 20.22
CA ASN A 2 -7.70 -6.96 20.28
C ASN A 2 -8.00 -7.41 18.85
N PHE A 3 -7.45 -8.54 18.42
CA PHE A 3 -7.80 -9.13 17.12
C PHE A 3 -9.04 -9.99 17.31
N GLU A 4 -10.10 -9.69 16.57
CA GLU A 4 -11.36 -10.44 16.61
C GLU A 4 -11.27 -11.72 15.77
N GLN A 5 -12.12 -12.71 16.10
CA GLN A 5 -12.29 -13.92 15.31
C GLN A 5 -12.87 -13.57 13.94
N HIS A 6 -12.48 -14.31 12.89
CA HIS A 6 -12.95 -14.07 11.52
C HIS A 6 -13.54 -15.34 10.92
N ARG A 7 -14.45 -15.21 9.95
CA ARG A 7 -15.03 -16.36 9.23
C ARG A 7 -13.94 -17.08 8.43
N ARG A 8 -13.98 -18.42 8.46
CA ARG A 8 -13.01 -19.28 7.77
C ARG A 8 -13.04 -19.10 6.25
N ALA A 9 -14.23 -18.91 5.68
CA ALA A 9 -14.43 -18.53 4.29
C ALA A 9 -15.63 -17.59 4.14
N MET A 10 -15.74 -16.95 2.98
CA MET A 10 -16.84 -16.05 2.67
C MET A 10 -18.17 -16.82 2.67
N GLY A 11 -19.10 -16.44 3.55
CA GLY A 11 -20.41 -17.10 3.71
C GLY A 11 -20.46 -18.25 4.71
N GLU A 12 -19.34 -18.65 5.33
CA GLU A 12 -19.34 -19.67 6.38
C GLU A 12 -19.60 -19.06 7.77
N ASP A 13 -20.26 -19.82 8.66
CA ASP A 13 -20.49 -19.43 10.07
C ASP A 13 -19.39 -19.95 11.01
N VAL A 14 -18.41 -20.69 10.47
CA VAL A 14 -17.26 -21.18 11.21
C VAL A 14 -16.28 -20.04 11.44
N LEU A 15 -16.08 -19.67 12.69
CA LEU A 15 -15.10 -18.67 13.10
C LEU A 15 -13.74 -19.33 13.34
N CYS A 16 -12.70 -18.78 12.72
CA CYS A 16 -11.32 -19.11 13.00
C CYS A 16 -10.88 -18.50 14.34
N PRO A 17 -10.02 -19.21 15.11
CA PRO A 17 -9.31 -18.57 16.21
C PRO A 17 -8.52 -17.36 15.70
N ARG A 18 -8.21 -16.43 16.62
CA ARG A 18 -7.45 -15.22 16.27
C ARG A 18 -6.18 -15.61 15.51
N ALA A 19 -5.84 -14.83 14.50
CA ALA A 19 -4.55 -14.98 13.85
C ALA A 19 -3.45 -14.67 14.89
N GLU A 20 -2.60 -15.66 15.17
CA GLU A 20 -1.42 -15.47 16.00
C GLU A 20 -0.24 -15.18 15.07
N ILE A 21 0.18 -13.92 15.03
CA ILE A 21 1.29 -13.46 14.20
C ILE A 21 2.47 -13.16 15.13
N GLU A 22 3.62 -13.70 14.79
CA GLU A 22 4.89 -13.40 15.43
C GLU A 22 5.75 -12.58 14.47
N VAL A 23 6.19 -11.40 14.89
CA VAL A 23 7.15 -10.60 14.13
C VAL A 23 8.54 -11.18 14.36
N LYS A 24 9.06 -11.92 13.38
CA LYS A 24 10.41 -12.52 13.46
C LYS A 24 11.51 -11.46 13.34
N HIS A 25 11.39 -10.56 12.36
CA HIS A 25 12.38 -9.54 12.06
C HIS A 25 11.71 -8.25 11.55
N VAL A 26 12.34 -7.11 11.84
CA VAL A 26 12.08 -5.83 11.21
C VAL A 26 13.39 -5.34 10.61
N LEU A 27 13.41 -5.12 9.31
CA LEU A 27 14.61 -4.73 8.57
C LEU A 27 14.41 -3.34 7.98
N GLU A 28 15.41 -2.48 8.16
CA GLU A 28 15.47 -1.20 7.47
C GLU A 28 16.01 -1.40 6.05
N VAL A 29 15.39 -0.75 5.08
CA VAL A 29 15.76 -0.82 3.67
C VAL A 29 16.58 0.41 3.31
N TYR A 30 17.85 0.20 2.97
CA TYR A 30 18.72 1.27 2.47
C TYR A 30 18.87 1.18 0.95
N ASN A 31 18.16 2.05 0.23
CA ASN A 31 18.27 2.19 -1.23
C ASN A 31 18.37 3.70 -1.60
N PRO A 32 19.58 4.28 -1.67
CA PRO A 32 19.74 5.72 -1.85
C PRO A 32 19.23 6.23 -3.19
N VAL A 33 19.26 5.39 -4.24
CA VAL A 33 18.75 5.75 -5.57
C VAL A 33 17.23 5.89 -5.54
N ALA A 34 16.53 4.90 -4.97
CA ALA A 34 15.07 4.95 -4.82
C ALA A 34 14.64 6.10 -3.90
N VAL A 35 15.38 6.35 -2.81
CA VAL A 35 15.11 7.48 -1.91
C VAL A 35 15.28 8.82 -2.61
N GLN A 36 16.30 8.97 -3.47
CA GLN A 36 16.49 10.20 -4.23
C GLN A 36 15.38 10.41 -5.26
N ALA A 37 14.99 9.36 -6.00
CA ALA A 37 13.86 9.42 -6.94
C ALA A 37 12.56 9.83 -6.23
N TYR A 38 12.28 9.22 -5.07
CA TYR A 38 11.15 9.59 -4.23
C TYR A 38 11.17 11.07 -3.81
N ARG A 39 12.31 11.57 -3.34
CA ARG A 39 12.46 12.98 -2.94
C ARG A 39 12.28 13.95 -4.11
N ASN A 40 12.74 13.58 -5.30
CA ASN A 40 12.54 14.39 -6.50
C ASN A 40 11.05 14.48 -6.85
N GLU A 41 10.33 13.36 -6.85
CA GLU A 41 8.88 13.36 -7.09
C GLU A 41 8.10 14.13 -6.01
N LEU A 42 8.52 14.01 -4.74
CA LEU A 42 7.94 14.78 -3.65
C LEU A 42 8.12 16.29 -3.87
N ALA A 43 9.29 16.74 -4.32
CA ALA A 43 9.54 18.15 -4.64
C ALA A 43 8.66 18.63 -5.82
N LEU A 44 8.49 17.81 -6.86
CA LEU A 44 7.56 18.12 -7.96
C LEU A 44 6.11 18.19 -7.47
N MET A 45 5.70 17.28 -6.59
CA MET A 45 4.37 17.28 -5.99
C MET A 45 4.14 18.54 -5.16
N ARG A 46 5.12 19.00 -4.38
CA ARG A 46 5.05 20.29 -3.65
C ARG A 46 4.79 21.47 -4.59
N HIS A 47 5.47 21.50 -5.74
CA HIS A 47 5.27 22.57 -6.72
C HIS A 47 3.88 22.56 -7.33
N ARG A 48 3.28 21.37 -7.52
CA ARG A 48 1.88 21.24 -7.93
C ARG A 48 0.99 21.71 -6.77
N ARG A 49 1.15 21.15 -5.58
CA ARG A 49 0.28 21.30 -4.40
C ARG A 49 0.76 22.40 -3.44
N ARG A 50 0.94 23.62 -3.97
CA ARG A 50 1.47 24.75 -3.17
C ARG A 50 0.61 25.09 -1.95
N ASP A 51 -0.70 24.90 -2.08
CA ASP A 51 -1.67 25.19 -1.01
C ASP A 51 -1.94 23.97 -0.10
N GLY A 52 -1.22 22.87 -0.31
CA GLY A 52 -1.50 21.59 0.35
C GLY A 52 -2.47 20.70 -0.41
N CYS A 53 -2.87 19.63 0.27
CA CYS A 53 -3.83 18.64 -0.20
C CYS A 53 -4.96 18.51 0.82
N THR A 54 -6.14 18.10 0.36
CA THR A 54 -7.23 17.73 1.27
C THR A 54 -6.79 16.55 2.13
N PRO A 55 -6.96 16.60 3.46
CA PRO A 55 -6.70 15.45 4.32
C PRO A 55 -7.51 14.22 3.88
N VAL A 56 -6.87 13.07 3.86
CA VAL A 56 -7.49 11.84 3.37
C VAL A 56 -8.24 11.13 4.50
N PRO A 57 -9.56 10.92 4.40
CA PRO A 57 -10.32 10.21 5.42
C PRO A 57 -9.83 8.77 5.60
N GLY A 58 -9.82 8.27 6.84
CA GLY A 58 -9.44 6.89 7.15
C GLY A 58 -7.93 6.63 7.21
N LEU A 59 -7.09 7.68 7.14
CA LEU A 59 -5.66 7.61 7.43
C LEU A 59 -5.30 8.11 8.84
N ASP A 60 -6.29 8.25 9.73
CA ASP A 60 -6.09 8.76 11.09
C ASP A 60 -5.15 7.88 11.93
N GLN A 61 -5.15 6.57 11.64
CA GLN A 61 -4.28 5.60 12.31
C GLN A 61 -2.94 5.38 11.59
N ALA A 62 -2.76 5.94 10.40
CA ALA A 62 -1.49 5.84 9.69
C ALA A 62 -0.45 6.74 10.34
N LEU A 63 0.82 6.33 10.32
CA LEU A 63 1.90 7.19 10.79
C LEU A 63 2.16 8.28 9.74
N HIS A 64 1.74 9.50 10.06
CA HIS A 64 1.97 10.68 9.23
C HIS A 64 3.44 11.07 9.27
N VAL A 65 3.99 11.23 8.10
CA VAL A 65 5.39 11.53 7.90
C VAL A 65 5.53 13.01 7.61
N ARG A 66 6.23 13.73 8.50
CA ARG A 66 6.51 15.15 8.30
C ARG A 66 7.89 15.32 7.69
N THR A 67 7.96 15.51 6.38
CA THR A 67 9.22 15.80 5.67
C THR A 67 9.55 17.29 5.62
N ASP A 68 8.57 18.17 5.78
CA ASP A 68 8.71 19.62 5.71
C ASP A 68 8.05 20.30 6.91
N LEU A 69 8.87 20.60 7.92
CA LEU A 69 8.48 21.52 8.99
C LEU A 69 8.24 22.92 8.40
N GLY A 70 7.02 23.19 7.94
CA GLY A 70 6.58 24.46 7.35
C GLY A 70 6.18 24.41 5.86
N GLY A 71 6.18 23.24 5.23
CA GLY A 71 5.69 23.07 3.85
C GLY A 71 4.21 22.66 3.77
N PRO A 72 3.65 22.60 2.55
CA PRO A 72 2.28 22.14 2.34
C PRO A 72 2.11 20.66 2.72
N GLN A 73 0.99 20.31 3.37
CA GLN A 73 0.70 18.93 3.72
C GLN A 73 0.36 18.12 2.45
N LEU A 74 1.20 17.13 2.12
CA LEU A 74 1.07 16.29 0.92
C LEU A 74 0.50 14.90 1.16
N ASN A 75 -0.12 14.67 2.32
CA ASN A 75 -0.61 13.35 2.73
C ASN A 75 0.49 12.27 2.65
N GLU A 76 1.68 12.57 3.16
CA GLU A 76 2.79 11.62 3.25
C GLU A 76 2.64 10.73 4.50
N VAL A 77 2.55 9.42 4.30
CA VAL A 77 2.23 8.45 5.37
C VAL A 77 3.03 7.16 5.20
N LEU A 78 3.19 6.40 6.29
CA LEU A 78 3.64 5.01 6.22
C LEU A 78 2.44 4.07 6.02
N LEU A 79 2.49 3.24 4.97
CA LEU A 79 1.45 2.27 4.63
C LEU A 79 2.06 0.89 4.36
N PHE A 80 1.24 -0.14 4.52
CA PHE A 80 1.61 -1.53 4.29
C PHE A 80 1.36 -1.94 2.84
N HIS A 81 2.25 -2.80 2.32
CA HIS A 81 2.13 -3.46 1.03
C HIS A 81 2.47 -4.95 1.20
N GLY A 82 1.46 -5.81 1.06
CA GLY A 82 1.65 -7.25 1.05
C GLY A 82 1.92 -7.76 -0.35
N THR A 83 2.90 -8.65 -0.48
CA THR A 83 3.31 -9.22 -1.76
C THR A 83 4.00 -10.57 -1.58
N SER A 84 4.43 -11.22 -2.66
CA SER A 84 5.23 -12.44 -2.59
C SER A 84 6.69 -12.15 -2.23
N TRP A 85 7.42 -13.15 -1.73
CA TRP A 85 8.86 -13.00 -1.46
C TRP A 85 9.64 -12.56 -2.70
N ALA A 86 9.39 -13.20 -3.85
CA ALA A 86 10.04 -12.88 -5.12
C ALA A 86 9.78 -11.41 -5.54
N ALA A 87 8.52 -10.96 -5.47
CA ALA A 87 8.17 -9.58 -5.79
C ALA A 87 8.74 -8.59 -4.77
N SER A 88 8.78 -8.93 -3.48
CA SER A 88 9.38 -8.08 -2.46
C SER A 88 10.86 -7.82 -2.73
N THR A 89 11.61 -8.84 -3.17
CA THR A 89 13.03 -8.70 -3.50
C THR A 89 13.23 -7.72 -4.66
N GLY A 90 12.42 -7.85 -5.72
CA GLY A 90 12.42 -6.88 -6.83
C GLY A 90 12.11 -5.46 -6.36
N ILE A 91 11.07 -5.28 -5.55
CA ILE A 91 10.69 -3.96 -5.02
C ILE A 91 11.80 -3.34 -4.16
N LEU A 92 12.51 -4.13 -3.36
CA LEU A 92 13.60 -3.63 -2.52
C LEU A 92 14.77 -3.08 -3.36
N HIS A 93 15.05 -3.69 -4.52
CA HIS A 93 16.12 -3.27 -5.42
C HIS A 93 15.69 -2.13 -6.36
N GLU A 94 14.53 -2.24 -6.96
CA GLU A 94 14.10 -1.40 -8.09
C GLU A 94 13.05 -0.35 -7.71
N GLY A 95 12.45 -0.48 -6.52
CA GLY A 95 11.28 0.30 -6.12
C GLY A 95 9.97 -0.30 -6.65
N PHE A 96 8.87 0.42 -6.43
CA PHE A 96 7.55 0.00 -6.89
C PHE A 96 7.38 0.33 -8.38
N ASP A 97 7.17 -0.69 -9.21
CA ASP A 97 6.84 -0.51 -10.63
C ASP A 97 5.32 -0.69 -10.86
N PRO A 98 4.55 0.38 -11.10
CA PRO A 98 3.12 0.28 -11.35
C PRO A 98 2.81 -0.47 -12.66
N ARG A 99 3.74 -0.62 -13.60
CA ARG A 99 3.52 -1.35 -14.87
C ARG A 99 3.37 -2.85 -14.67
N LEU A 100 3.83 -3.38 -13.54
CA LEU A 100 3.69 -4.79 -13.16
C LEU A 100 2.32 -5.08 -12.51
N HIS A 101 1.38 -4.13 -12.55
CA HIS A 101 0.04 -4.30 -11.98
C HIS A 101 -0.73 -5.47 -12.60
N GLY A 102 -1.63 -6.09 -11.83
CA GLY A 102 -2.50 -7.17 -12.31
C GLY A 102 -1.84 -8.54 -12.46
N LEU A 103 -0.52 -8.66 -12.30
CA LEU A 103 0.18 -9.96 -12.32
C LEU A 103 -0.04 -10.81 -11.05
N HIS A 104 -0.44 -10.19 -9.93
CA HIS A 104 -0.47 -10.86 -8.62
C HIS A 104 -1.81 -10.79 -7.88
N ALA A 105 -2.40 -9.60 -7.81
CA ALA A 105 -3.71 -9.34 -7.23
C ALA A 105 -4.43 -8.30 -8.12
N GLY A 106 -5.73 -8.48 -8.34
CA GLY A 106 -6.50 -7.72 -9.32
C GLY A 106 -6.39 -6.19 -9.21
N ALA A 107 -6.62 -5.50 -10.31
CA ALA A 107 -6.49 -4.04 -10.42
C ALA A 107 -7.81 -3.32 -10.09
N ALA A 108 -8.39 -3.54 -8.91
CA ALA A 108 -9.76 -3.11 -8.57
C ALA A 108 -10.02 -1.61 -8.82
N PHE A 109 -9.05 -0.74 -8.57
CA PHE A 109 -9.16 0.72 -8.73
C PHE A 109 -8.15 1.29 -9.74
N GLY A 110 -7.67 0.43 -10.65
CA GLY A 110 -6.73 0.81 -11.72
C GLY A 110 -5.39 0.10 -11.64
N GLY A 111 -4.58 0.30 -12.68
CA GLY A 111 -3.22 -0.20 -12.74
C GLY A 111 -2.28 0.64 -11.87
N GLY A 112 -1.71 0.04 -10.83
CA GLY A 112 -0.77 0.70 -9.93
C GLY A 112 -0.31 -0.19 -8.77
N SER A 113 0.48 0.39 -7.87
CA SER A 113 0.90 -0.25 -6.62
C SER A 113 -0.09 0.08 -5.51
N TYR A 114 -0.56 -0.95 -4.81
CA TYR A 114 -1.62 -0.83 -3.81
C TYR A 114 -1.06 -0.81 -2.40
N PHE A 115 -1.57 0.11 -1.57
CA PHE A 115 -1.14 0.26 -0.19
C PHE A 115 -2.36 0.28 0.73
N THR A 116 -2.16 -0.04 2.00
CA THR A 116 -3.23 -0.01 3.00
C THR A 116 -2.70 0.44 4.36
N PRO A 117 -3.48 1.21 5.14
CA PRO A 117 -3.12 1.52 6.52
C PRO A 117 -3.31 0.33 7.47
N VAL A 118 -3.92 -0.77 7.01
CA VAL A 118 -4.29 -1.93 7.85
C VAL A 118 -3.37 -3.11 7.53
N ALA A 119 -2.52 -3.48 8.48
CA ALA A 119 -1.54 -4.57 8.30
C ALA A 119 -2.19 -5.92 7.94
N SER A 120 -3.35 -6.27 8.54
CA SER A 120 -4.06 -7.52 8.22
C SER A 120 -4.61 -7.56 6.80
N LYS A 121 -4.95 -6.40 6.21
CA LYS A 121 -5.32 -6.32 4.80
C LYS A 121 -4.11 -6.55 3.91
N ALA A 122 -2.95 -6.01 4.26
CA ALA A 122 -1.71 -6.30 3.54
C ALA A 122 -1.34 -7.79 3.66
N ASP A 123 -1.45 -8.39 4.84
CA ASP A 123 -1.18 -9.81 5.08
C ASP A 123 -1.98 -10.73 4.13
N PHE A 124 -3.24 -10.40 3.84
CA PHE A 124 -4.08 -11.12 2.87
C PHE A 124 -3.48 -11.20 1.46
N TYR A 125 -2.65 -10.23 1.07
CA TYR A 125 -1.96 -10.20 -0.23
C TYR A 125 -0.57 -10.85 -0.19
N THR A 126 -0.11 -11.27 0.99
CA THR A 126 1.13 -12.04 1.09
C THR A 126 0.86 -13.47 0.63
N ARG A 127 1.70 -14.01 -0.24
CA ARG A 127 1.61 -15.42 -0.63
C ARG A 127 2.48 -16.28 0.29
N GLN A 128 2.04 -17.51 0.55
CA GLN A 128 2.84 -18.44 1.33
C GLN A 128 4.14 -18.77 0.59
N MET A 129 5.23 -18.94 1.35
CA MET A 129 6.62 -19.12 0.89
C MET A 129 6.87 -20.37 0.03
N GLY A 130 5.82 -21.13 -0.33
CA GLY A 130 5.86 -22.40 -1.06
C GLY A 130 5.63 -22.33 -2.57
N GLU A 131 5.21 -21.20 -3.14
CA GLU A 131 4.92 -21.10 -4.59
C GLU A 131 6.04 -20.44 -5.42
N SER A 132 7.07 -19.86 -4.80
CA SER A 132 8.22 -19.31 -5.53
C SER A 132 9.44 -19.14 -4.60
N ALA A 133 10.42 -20.03 -4.77
CA ALA A 133 11.84 -19.93 -4.43
C ALA A 133 12.23 -18.99 -3.26
N ALA A 134 12.21 -19.52 -2.04
CA ALA A 134 13.09 -19.05 -0.97
C ALA A 134 14.29 -20.01 -0.83
N PRO A 135 15.50 -19.53 -0.48
CA PRO A 135 16.67 -20.37 -0.29
C PRO A 135 16.40 -21.46 0.75
N ALA A 136 16.82 -22.69 0.44
CA ALA A 136 16.41 -23.95 1.07
C ALA A 136 16.79 -24.13 2.56
N ASN A 137 17.28 -23.10 3.25
CA ASN A 137 17.86 -23.21 4.59
C ASN A 137 17.19 -22.35 5.69
N GLN A 138 16.03 -21.72 5.46
CA GLN A 138 15.30 -20.93 6.49
C GLN A 138 13.75 -21.05 6.43
N ASN A 139 13.20 -22.13 5.88
CA ASN A 139 11.81 -22.15 5.39
C ASN A 139 10.78 -22.66 6.41
N ASP A 140 10.29 -21.78 7.30
CA ASP A 140 8.92 -21.95 7.78
C ASP A 140 7.98 -21.44 6.66
N PRO A 141 7.20 -22.31 5.99
CA PRO A 141 6.33 -21.93 4.88
C PRO A 141 5.25 -20.92 5.27
N ARG A 142 5.04 -20.70 6.58
CA ARG A 142 4.13 -19.69 7.15
C ARG A 142 4.75 -18.30 7.26
N THR A 143 6.06 -18.16 7.00
CA THR A 143 6.71 -16.85 6.96
C THR A 143 6.14 -16.02 5.81
N ARG A 144 5.84 -14.76 6.09
CA ARG A 144 5.32 -13.75 5.15
C ARG A 144 6.21 -12.53 5.17
N VAL A 145 6.15 -11.77 4.08
CA VAL A 145 6.80 -10.46 3.97
C VAL A 145 5.75 -9.39 3.76
N VAL A 146 5.80 -8.35 4.58
CA VAL A 146 5.00 -7.14 4.41
C VAL A 146 5.97 -5.98 4.33
N LEU A 147 5.87 -5.19 3.26
CA LEU A 147 6.66 -3.98 3.10
C LEU A 147 5.94 -2.82 3.78
N VAL A 148 6.70 -1.96 4.46
CA VAL A 148 6.22 -0.67 4.95
C VAL A 148 6.80 0.42 4.05
N GLY A 149 5.94 1.01 3.22
CA GLY A 149 6.31 2.05 2.29
C GLY A 149 6.02 3.44 2.85
N ARG A 150 6.93 4.38 2.63
CA ARG A 150 6.66 5.80 2.74
C ARG A 150 5.98 6.25 1.44
N VAL A 151 4.72 6.68 1.54
CA VAL A 151 3.86 6.97 0.39
C VAL A 151 3.39 8.41 0.45
N ALA A 152 3.65 9.18 -0.61
CA ALA A 152 3.09 10.52 -0.79
C ALA A 152 1.81 10.43 -1.61
N LEU A 153 0.66 10.59 -0.97
CA LEU A 153 -0.64 10.41 -1.64
C LEU A 153 -1.09 11.65 -2.41
N GLY A 154 -0.58 12.84 -2.05
CA GLY A 154 -0.99 14.10 -2.67
C GLY A 154 -2.48 14.33 -2.57
N GLU A 155 -3.08 14.87 -3.64
CA GLU A 155 -4.54 14.98 -3.74
C GLU A 155 -5.13 13.67 -4.25
N VAL A 156 -6.13 13.16 -3.54
CA VAL A 156 -6.63 11.80 -3.74
C VAL A 156 -8.00 11.80 -4.43
N HIS A 157 -8.13 10.99 -5.47
CA HIS A 157 -9.43 10.65 -6.04
C HIS A 157 -10.09 9.55 -5.22
N GLN A 158 -11.27 9.82 -4.66
CA GLN A 158 -12.07 8.80 -3.99
C GLN A 158 -12.91 8.02 -5.02
N ALA A 159 -12.64 6.72 -5.13
CA ALA A 159 -13.33 5.82 -6.05
C ALA A 159 -14.32 4.94 -5.28
N ALA A 160 -15.61 5.15 -5.50
CA ALA A 160 -16.67 4.28 -4.96
C ALA A 160 -16.89 3.01 -5.81
N GLN A 161 -16.44 3.02 -7.07
CA GLN A 161 -16.65 1.93 -8.01
C GLN A 161 -15.31 1.37 -8.49
N TYR A 162 -15.28 0.06 -8.77
CA TYR A 162 -14.14 -0.58 -9.39
C TYR A 162 -13.94 -0.07 -10.81
N SER A 163 -12.69 0.21 -11.15
CA SER A 163 -12.32 0.67 -12.49
C SER A 163 -10.93 0.16 -12.85
N GLN A 164 -10.90 -1.02 -13.45
CA GLN A 164 -9.66 -1.72 -13.81
C GLN A 164 -8.94 -1.09 -15.03
N SER A 165 -9.63 -0.23 -15.77
CA SER A 165 -9.09 0.47 -16.95
C SER A 165 -8.29 1.72 -16.60
N LEU A 166 -8.40 2.23 -15.35
CA LEU A 166 -7.60 3.38 -14.92
C LEU A 166 -6.10 3.06 -15.02
N ARG A 167 -5.32 4.01 -15.54
CA ARG A 167 -3.85 3.96 -15.63
C ARG A 167 -3.16 5.12 -14.94
N ARG A 168 -3.96 6.12 -14.54
CA ARG A 168 -3.56 7.29 -13.76
C ARG A 168 -4.76 7.77 -12.95
N PRO A 169 -4.55 8.50 -11.86
CA PRO A 169 -5.65 9.15 -11.16
C PRO A 169 -6.45 10.08 -12.09
N PRO A 170 -7.79 10.14 -11.96
CA PRO A 170 -8.60 11.12 -12.67
C PRO A 170 -8.20 12.56 -12.37
N ALA A 171 -8.66 13.50 -13.20
CA ALA A 171 -8.56 14.92 -12.91
C ALA A 171 -9.72 15.39 -12.01
N ASP A 172 -9.52 16.49 -11.29
CA ASP A 172 -10.60 17.19 -10.60
C ASP A 172 -11.53 17.93 -11.58
N ALA A 173 -12.57 18.59 -11.06
CA ALA A 173 -13.55 19.34 -11.86
C ALA A 173 -12.94 20.48 -12.69
N SER A 174 -11.75 20.96 -12.34
CA SER A 174 -11.01 21.98 -13.09
C SER A 174 -10.10 21.41 -14.18
N GLY A 175 -10.08 20.08 -14.33
CA GLY A 175 -9.21 19.37 -15.28
C GLY A 175 -7.77 19.18 -14.77
N ARG A 176 -7.49 19.49 -13.51
CA ARG A 176 -6.18 19.30 -12.91
C ARG A 176 -5.99 17.86 -12.46
N PRO A 177 -4.87 17.19 -12.79
CA PRO A 177 -4.66 15.78 -12.43
C PRO A 177 -4.54 15.60 -10.91
N LEU A 178 -5.11 14.52 -10.40
CA LEU A 178 -4.93 14.05 -9.02
C LEU A 178 -3.68 13.16 -8.91
N ASP A 179 -3.20 12.93 -7.70
CA ASP A 179 -1.92 12.23 -7.46
C ASP A 179 -2.11 10.75 -7.09
N SER A 180 -3.24 10.38 -6.48
CA SER A 180 -3.54 8.99 -6.08
C SER A 180 -5.02 8.64 -6.19
N VAL A 181 -5.34 7.34 -6.11
CA VAL A 181 -6.71 6.82 -6.04
C VAL A 181 -6.91 6.07 -4.72
N MET A 182 -8.01 6.35 -4.02
CA MET A 182 -8.42 5.64 -2.83
C MET A 182 -9.75 4.93 -3.09
N GLY A 183 -9.74 3.61 -2.97
CA GLY A 183 -10.98 2.82 -2.98
C GLY A 183 -11.76 3.02 -1.68
N LEU A 184 -13.00 3.47 -1.79
CA LEU A 184 -13.90 3.52 -0.66
C LEU A 184 -14.44 2.10 -0.38
N PRO A 185 -14.52 1.66 0.88
CA PRO A 185 -15.27 0.46 1.20
C PRO A 185 -16.71 0.66 0.72
N SER A 186 -17.27 -0.32 0.00
CA SER A 186 -18.72 -0.35 -0.22
C SER A 186 -19.38 -0.36 1.15
N SER A 187 -20.17 0.67 1.47
CA SER A 187 -21.06 0.62 2.63
C SER A 187 -21.98 -0.58 2.44
N SER A 188 -21.70 -1.66 3.17
CA SER A 188 -22.66 -2.74 3.36
C SER A 188 -23.87 -2.13 4.04
N GLY A 189 -24.94 -1.94 3.28
CA GLY A 189 -26.28 -1.67 3.80
C GLY A 189 -26.85 -2.89 4.51
#